data_AF-A0A9P6YI51-F1
#
_entry.id   AF-A0A9P6YI51-F1
#
_cell.length_a   1.000
_cell.length_b   1.000
_cell.length_c   1.000
_cell.angle_alpha   90.00
_cell.angle_beta   90.00
_cell.angle_gamma   90.00
#
_symmetry.space_group_name_H-M   'P 1'
#
loop_
_entity.id
_entity.type
_entity.pdbx_description
1 polymer ?
#
loop_
_entity_poly.entity_id
_entity_poly.type
_entity_poly.pdbx_seq_one_letter_code
_entity_poly.pdbx_strand_id
1 'polypeptide(L)'
;MSFKDLQYSISKLTTNVQSQVARNNPLQNPDTKCLNYWLFQERNELAVLKTKTYQHTETNKAFREWVEEEGKKNKNTDYEDDIKQVGGALYDLFDKQSELEQNYINEYRLYRRMIKSIRQKEQERSDLQERKEAVQDRINHLKKSNPKSSKIQEFEKELEKTEEEDITDYKKEMIKEAFYMKLNALQEYAEKLTILAKFGKEMVDILDEPKEKNKLEIIMMDALLSIDGWRSERRPTLLPFDEKDAISLTESDIDEHLAL
;
A
#
# COMPACT_ATOMS: atom_id res chain seq x y z
N MET A 1 28.63 -5.28 19.81
CA MET A 1 27.20 -5.07 19.51
C MET A 1 26.98 -3.56 19.43
N SER A 2 26.64 -3.06 18.24
CA SER A 2 26.34 -1.65 18.01
C SER A 2 24.91 -1.33 18.49
N PHE A 3 24.66 -0.10 18.92
CA PHE A 3 23.31 0.39 19.24
C PHE A 3 22.33 0.19 18.07
N LYS A 4 22.83 0.28 16.82
CA LYS A 4 22.06 0.01 15.60
C LYS A 4 21.65 -1.46 15.47
N ASP A 5 22.52 -2.40 15.86
CA ASP A 5 22.21 -3.84 15.86
C ASP A 5 21.13 -4.17 16.90
N LEU A 6 21.13 -3.42 18.01
CA LEU A 6 20.19 -3.57 19.10
C LEU A 6 18.81 -3.00 18.73
N GLN A 7 18.79 -1.82 18.10
CA GLN A 7 17.57 -1.24 17.54
C GLN A 7 16.97 -2.12 16.42
N TYR A 8 17.80 -2.66 15.53
CA TYR A 8 17.37 -3.58 14.48
C TYR A 8 16.82 -4.89 15.06
N SER A 9 17.50 -5.47 16.05
CA SER A 9 17.04 -6.71 16.69
C SER A 9 15.76 -6.52 17.50
N ILE A 10 15.59 -5.38 18.19
CA ILE A 10 14.33 -5.01 18.85
C ILE A 10 13.22 -4.84 17.81
N SER A 11 13.44 -4.08 16.75
CA SER A 11 12.44 -3.89 15.69
C SER A 11 12.06 -5.21 15.02
N LYS A 12 13.02 -6.09 14.76
CA LYS A 12 12.76 -7.43 14.23
C LYS A 12 11.95 -8.28 15.21
N LEU A 13 12.26 -8.20 16.50
CA LEU A 13 11.55 -8.94 17.55
C LEU A 13 10.13 -8.43 17.72
N THR A 14 9.89 -7.12 17.71
CA THR A 14 8.54 -6.54 17.77
C THR A 14 7.71 -6.93 16.54
N THR A 15 8.25 -6.82 15.33
CA THR A 15 7.54 -7.26 14.11
C THR A 15 7.25 -8.75 14.14
N ASN A 16 8.18 -9.58 14.62
CA ASN A 16 7.96 -11.03 14.75
C ASN A 16 6.89 -11.36 15.78
N VAL A 17 6.89 -10.68 16.93
CA VAL A 17 5.86 -10.87 17.97
C VAL A 17 4.49 -10.43 17.45
N GLN A 18 4.38 -9.25 16.83
CA GLN A 18 3.11 -8.79 16.25
C GLN A 18 2.61 -9.73 15.14
N SER A 19 3.51 -10.24 14.29
CA SER A 19 3.20 -11.25 13.28
C SER A 19 2.72 -12.57 13.90
N GLN A 20 3.35 -13.03 14.99
CA GLN A 20 2.96 -14.23 15.73
C GLN A 20 1.60 -14.06 16.40
N VAL A 21 1.33 -12.90 17.00
CA VAL A 21 0.05 -12.56 17.64
C VAL A 21 -1.06 -12.48 16.58
N ALA A 22 -0.82 -11.82 15.45
CA ALA A 22 -1.77 -11.77 14.33
C ALA A 22 -2.05 -13.18 13.77
N ARG A 23 -1.03 -14.06 13.75
CA ARG A 23 -1.16 -15.44 13.27
C ARG A 23 -1.81 -16.38 14.29
N ASN A 24 -1.76 -16.10 15.58
CA ASN A 24 -2.22 -17.03 16.62
C ASN A 24 -3.38 -16.47 17.45
N ASN A 25 -4.09 -15.44 16.96
CA ASN A 25 -5.24 -14.87 17.65
C ASN A 25 -6.36 -15.93 17.81
N PRO A 26 -6.66 -16.38 19.04
CA PRO A 26 -7.66 -17.42 19.30
C PRO A 26 -9.11 -16.93 19.13
N LEU A 27 -9.33 -15.62 19.01
CA LEU A 27 -10.64 -15.00 18.78
C LEU A 27 -10.94 -14.83 17.28
N GLN A 28 -10.00 -15.14 16.39
CA GLN A 28 -10.24 -15.07 14.96
C GLN A 28 -10.90 -16.34 14.45
N ASN A 29 -11.89 -16.16 13.59
CA ASN A 29 -12.50 -17.25 12.86
C ASN A 29 -11.43 -17.97 12.00
N PRO A 30 -11.36 -19.32 12.03
CA PRO A 30 -10.36 -20.08 11.30
C PRO A 30 -10.34 -19.77 9.79
N ASP A 31 -11.51 -19.46 9.20
CA ASP A 31 -11.65 -19.21 7.77
C ASP A 31 -11.05 -17.87 7.35
N THR A 32 -11.16 -16.83 8.18
CA THR A 32 -10.63 -15.49 7.86
C THR A 32 -9.19 -15.26 8.33
N LYS A 33 -8.63 -16.19 9.12
CA LYS A 33 -7.31 -16.08 9.75
C LYS A 33 -6.17 -15.79 8.77
N CYS A 34 -6.08 -16.53 7.67
CA CYS A 34 -5.02 -16.32 6.67
C CYS A 34 -5.13 -14.96 5.97
N LEU A 35 -6.37 -14.54 5.65
CA LEU A 35 -6.65 -13.27 5.01
C LEU A 35 -6.39 -12.09 5.95
N ASN A 36 -6.72 -12.23 7.24
CA ASN A 36 -6.38 -11.26 8.28
C ASN A 36 -4.87 -11.09 8.43
N TYR A 37 -4.13 -12.20 8.44
CA TYR A 37 -2.67 -12.16 8.48
C TYR A 37 -2.09 -11.45 7.25
N TRP A 38 -2.61 -11.75 6.06
CA TRP A 38 -2.20 -11.06 4.84
C TRP A 38 -2.47 -9.55 4.93
N LEU A 39 -3.68 -9.13 5.30
CA LEU A 39 -4.04 -7.71 5.49
C LEU A 39 -3.19 -6.98 6.53
N PHE A 40 -2.72 -7.71 7.55
CA PHE A 40 -1.77 -7.21 8.53
C PHE A 40 -0.40 -6.97 7.90
N GLN A 41 0.13 -7.91 7.10
CA GLN A 41 1.40 -7.70 6.41
C GLN A 41 1.31 -6.57 5.37
N GLU A 42 0.19 -6.49 4.66
CA GLU A 42 -0.07 -5.39 3.71
C GLU A 42 -0.11 -4.01 4.38
N ARG A 43 -0.58 -3.95 5.64
CA ARG A 43 -0.52 -2.72 6.45
C ARG A 43 0.93 -2.35 6.78
N ASN A 44 1.74 -3.33 7.15
CA ASN A 44 3.14 -3.12 7.50
C ASN A 44 3.94 -2.67 6.28
N GLU A 45 3.73 -3.29 5.11
CA GLU A 45 4.37 -2.89 3.86
C GLU A 45 4.01 -1.45 3.49
N LEU A 46 2.73 -1.08 3.57
CA LEU A 46 2.28 0.30 3.34
C LEU A 46 2.95 1.30 4.31
N ALA A 47 3.11 0.94 5.59
CA ALA A 47 3.80 1.77 6.56
C ALA A 47 5.28 1.95 6.20
N VAL A 48 5.96 0.87 5.82
CA VAL A 48 7.36 0.92 5.36
C VAL A 48 7.49 1.79 4.12
N LEU A 49 6.59 1.70 3.15
CA LEU A 49 6.60 2.56 1.96
C LEU A 49 6.48 4.04 2.33
N LYS A 50 5.56 4.40 3.23
CA LYS A 50 5.43 5.78 3.71
C LYS A 50 6.70 6.27 4.42
N THR A 51 7.26 5.45 5.30
CA THR A 51 8.51 5.80 5.98
C THR A 51 9.66 5.95 4.99
N LYS A 52 9.77 5.05 3.99
CA LYS A 52 10.77 5.14 2.93
C LYS A 52 10.67 6.48 2.19
N THR A 53 9.48 6.85 1.74
CA THR A 53 9.26 8.11 1.02
C THR A 53 9.58 9.33 1.87
N TYR A 54 9.19 9.32 3.15
CA TYR A 54 9.58 10.38 4.08
C TYR A 54 11.12 10.48 4.19
N GLN A 55 11.81 9.36 4.37
CA GLN A 55 13.27 9.34 4.46
C GLN A 55 13.94 9.78 3.15
N HIS A 56 13.38 9.45 2.00
CA HIS A 56 13.84 9.96 0.71
C HIS A 56 13.73 11.48 0.64
N THR A 57 12.59 12.05 1.02
CA THR A 57 12.40 13.51 1.04
C THR A 57 13.40 14.21 1.97
N GLU A 58 13.64 13.66 3.17
CA GLU A 58 14.65 14.21 4.09
C GLU A 58 16.08 14.07 3.53
N THR A 59 16.38 12.96 2.85
CA THR A 59 17.67 12.77 2.16
C THR A 59 17.87 13.81 1.07
N ASN A 60 16.83 14.10 0.28
CA ASN A 60 16.89 15.11 -0.78
C ASN A 60 17.09 16.51 -0.22
N LYS A 61 16.43 16.86 0.90
CA LYS A 61 16.66 18.14 1.59
C LYS A 61 18.09 18.28 2.08
N ALA A 62 18.64 17.26 2.73
CA ALA A 62 20.03 17.27 3.19
C ALA A 62 21.01 17.42 2.01
N PHE A 63 20.74 16.78 0.87
CA PHE A 63 21.52 16.99 -0.35
C PHE A 63 21.45 18.44 -0.84
N ARG A 64 20.26 19.05 -0.87
CA ARG A 64 20.08 20.46 -1.26
C ARG A 64 20.82 21.42 -0.33
N GLU A 65 20.75 21.19 0.97
CA GLU A 65 21.48 21.98 1.95
C GLU A 65 23.00 21.91 1.70
N TRP A 66 23.53 20.72 1.44
CA TRP A 66 24.93 20.54 1.09
C TRP A 66 25.32 21.27 -0.21
N VAL A 67 24.48 21.21 -1.26
CA VAL A 67 24.70 21.96 -2.52
C VAL A 67 24.79 23.47 -2.25
N GLU A 68 23.90 24.00 -1.41
CA GLU A 68 23.92 25.42 -1.04
C GLU A 68 25.15 25.81 -0.22
N GLU A 69 25.57 24.95 0.72
CA GLU A 69 26.76 25.17 1.52
C GLU A 69 28.04 25.12 0.68
N GLU A 70 28.18 24.14 -0.22
CA GLU A 70 29.35 24.07 -1.09
C GLU A 70 29.41 25.23 -2.07
N GLY A 71 28.27 25.66 -2.62
CA GLY A 71 28.19 26.88 -3.41
C GLY A 71 28.66 28.12 -2.62
N LYS A 72 28.35 28.21 -1.32
CA LYS A 72 28.81 29.32 -0.46
C LYS A 72 30.30 29.26 -0.14
N LYS A 73 30.91 28.07 -0.06
CA LYS A 73 32.34 27.90 0.21
C LYS A 73 33.20 28.26 -1.00
N ASN A 74 32.72 27.97 -2.20
CA ASN A 74 33.48 28.12 -3.45
C ASN A 74 33.02 29.33 -4.26
N LYS A 75 32.74 30.46 -3.58
CA LYS A 75 32.18 31.65 -4.22
C LYS A 75 33.04 32.20 -5.36
N ASN A 76 32.38 32.64 -6.43
CA ASN A 76 32.98 33.23 -7.63
C ASN A 76 33.91 32.27 -8.38
N THR A 77 33.60 30.97 -8.36
CA THR A 77 34.30 29.96 -9.13
C THR A 77 33.35 29.29 -10.10
N ASP A 78 33.85 28.77 -11.23
CA ASP A 78 33.02 28.01 -12.18
C ASP A 78 32.37 26.79 -11.50
N TYR A 79 33.06 26.21 -10.51
CA TYR A 79 32.57 25.11 -9.68
C TYR A 79 31.31 25.47 -8.85
N GLU A 80 31.16 26.72 -8.39
CA GLU A 80 29.93 27.15 -7.70
C GLU A 80 28.72 27.04 -8.61
N ASP A 81 28.86 27.52 -9.85
CA ASP A 81 27.79 27.50 -10.84
C ASP A 81 27.43 26.05 -11.20
N ASP A 82 28.43 25.21 -11.45
CA ASP A 82 28.24 23.81 -11.85
C ASP A 82 27.50 23.01 -10.76
N ILE A 83 27.94 23.13 -9.50
CA ILE A 83 27.30 22.45 -8.37
C ILE A 83 25.88 22.93 -8.14
N LYS A 84 25.63 24.25 -8.18
CA LYS A 84 24.29 24.78 -7.93
C LYS A 84 23.31 24.37 -9.01
N GLN A 85 23.74 24.39 -10.28
CA GLN A 85 22.87 24.05 -11.40
C GLN A 85 22.58 22.56 -11.45
N VAL A 86 23.62 21.71 -11.54
CA VAL A 86 23.43 20.26 -11.62
C VAL A 86 22.84 19.72 -10.31
N GLY A 87 23.31 20.20 -9.16
CA GLY A 87 22.78 19.82 -7.86
C GLY A 87 21.32 20.24 -7.67
N GLY A 88 20.93 21.43 -8.15
CA GLY A 88 19.55 21.88 -8.16
C GLY A 88 18.66 21.00 -9.04
N ALA A 89 19.09 20.72 -10.28
CA ALA A 89 18.34 19.85 -11.20
C ALA A 89 18.18 18.43 -10.66
N LEU A 90 19.23 17.86 -10.07
CA LEU A 90 19.16 16.55 -9.42
C LEU A 90 18.23 16.54 -8.20
N TYR A 91 18.23 17.61 -7.41
CA TYR A 91 17.27 17.76 -6.31
C TYR A 91 15.82 17.75 -6.85
N ASP A 92 15.52 18.55 -7.87
CA ASP A 92 14.18 18.62 -8.45
C ASP A 92 13.75 17.26 -9.05
N LEU A 93 14.70 16.54 -9.66
CA LEU A 93 14.46 15.18 -10.17
C LEU A 93 14.14 14.20 -9.04
N PHE A 94 14.87 14.22 -7.92
CA PHE A 94 14.59 13.35 -6.77
C PHE A 94 13.36 13.79 -5.96
N ASP A 95 12.98 15.07 -6.02
CA ASP A 95 11.70 15.52 -5.49
C ASP A 95 10.54 14.92 -6.31
N LYS A 96 10.67 14.90 -7.65
CA LYS A 96 9.74 14.18 -8.52
C LYS A 96 9.70 12.68 -8.23
N GLN A 97 10.84 12.04 -7.91
CA GLN A 97 10.84 10.65 -7.42
C GLN A 97 9.94 10.48 -6.18
N SER A 98 10.02 11.41 -5.23
CA SER A 98 9.21 11.35 -4.00
C SER A 98 7.71 11.50 -4.31
N GLU A 99 7.33 12.36 -5.25
CA GLU A 99 5.95 12.47 -5.75
C GLU A 99 5.46 11.16 -6.37
N LEU A 100 6.29 10.52 -7.22
CA LEU A 100 5.96 9.22 -7.82
C LEU A 100 5.73 8.12 -6.77
N GLU A 101 6.52 8.12 -5.69
CA GLU A 101 6.34 7.21 -4.57
C GLU A 101 5.03 7.46 -3.82
N GLN A 102 4.66 8.72 -3.59
CA GLN A 102 3.37 9.06 -2.98
C GLN A 102 2.19 8.58 -3.85
N ASN A 103 2.29 8.76 -5.16
CA ASN A 103 1.29 8.26 -6.11
C ASN A 103 1.16 6.73 -6.05
N TYR A 104 2.29 6.01 -6.00
CA TYR A 104 2.30 4.56 -5.83
C TYR A 104 1.69 4.13 -4.48
N ILE A 105 1.99 4.84 -3.38
CA ILE A 105 1.40 4.59 -2.05
C ILE A 105 -0.12 4.75 -2.09
N ASN A 106 -0.65 5.73 -2.82
CA ASN A 106 -2.09 5.95 -2.95
C ASN A 106 -2.76 4.78 -3.67
N GLU A 107 -2.21 4.33 -4.80
CA GLU A 107 -2.71 3.15 -5.53
C GLU A 107 -2.59 1.87 -4.68
N TYR A 108 -1.50 1.71 -3.92
CA TYR A 108 -1.32 0.58 -2.99
C TYR A 108 -2.41 0.53 -1.91
N ARG A 109 -2.85 1.71 -1.42
CA ARG A 109 -3.98 1.80 -0.48
C ARG A 109 -5.27 1.29 -1.11
N LEU A 110 -5.52 1.63 -2.37
CA LEU A 110 -6.69 1.14 -3.12
C LEU A 110 -6.70 -0.37 -3.22
N TYR A 111 -5.57 -0.95 -3.64
CA TYR A 111 -5.38 -2.40 -3.66
C TYR A 111 -5.71 -3.04 -2.29
N ARG A 112 -5.18 -2.48 -1.19
CA ARG A 112 -5.46 -3.00 0.16
C ARG A 112 -6.95 -2.89 0.53
N ARG A 113 -7.66 -1.87 0.07
CA ARG A 113 -9.12 -1.73 0.26
C ARG A 113 -9.89 -2.88 -0.41
N MET A 114 -9.49 -3.28 -1.61
CA MET A 114 -10.09 -4.43 -2.30
C MET A 114 -9.93 -5.73 -1.49
N ILE A 115 -8.74 -5.97 -0.93
CA ILE A 115 -8.50 -7.14 -0.07
C ILE A 115 -9.34 -7.08 1.22
N LYS A 116 -9.54 -5.88 1.80
CA LYS A 116 -10.44 -5.71 2.96
C LYS A 116 -11.89 -6.09 2.60
N SER A 117 -12.35 -5.78 1.39
CA SER A 117 -13.71 -6.12 0.92
C SER A 117 -13.90 -7.64 0.83
N ILE A 118 -12.91 -8.36 0.32
CA ILE A 118 -12.90 -9.84 0.32
C ILE A 118 -13.06 -10.38 1.73
N ARG A 119 -12.30 -9.84 2.70
CA ARG A 119 -12.36 -10.26 4.11
C ARG A 119 -13.73 -10.00 4.71
N GLN A 120 -14.33 -8.85 4.44
CA GLN A 120 -15.64 -8.52 4.95
C GLN A 120 -16.70 -9.52 4.46
N LYS A 121 -16.72 -9.80 3.16
CA LYS A 121 -17.67 -10.76 2.58
C LYS A 121 -17.46 -12.19 3.12
N GLU A 122 -16.22 -12.57 3.39
CA GLU A 122 -15.88 -13.86 4.00
C GLU A 122 -16.28 -13.94 5.49
N GLN A 123 -16.12 -12.85 6.23
CA GLN A 123 -16.58 -12.76 7.62
C GLN A 123 -18.11 -12.84 7.70
N GLU A 124 -18.82 -12.12 6.84
CA GLU A 124 -20.29 -12.17 6.76
C GLU A 124 -20.78 -13.60 6.50
N ARG A 125 -20.12 -14.34 5.60
CA ARG A 125 -20.43 -15.75 5.34
C ARG A 125 -20.18 -16.63 6.57
N SER A 126 -19.04 -16.44 7.24
CA SER A 126 -18.70 -17.27 8.39
C SER A 126 -19.62 -17.01 9.58
N ASP A 127 -20.01 -15.76 9.82
CA ASP A 127 -21.00 -15.38 10.83
C ASP A 127 -22.38 -16.00 10.54
N LEU A 128 -22.78 -16.08 9.26
CA LEU A 128 -24.00 -16.76 8.85
C LEU A 128 -23.92 -18.27 9.12
N GLN A 129 -22.78 -18.90 8.84
CA GLN A 129 -22.57 -20.32 9.11
C GLN A 129 -22.61 -20.64 10.60
N GLU A 130 -21.95 -19.84 11.44
CA GLU A 130 -21.98 -20.01 12.90
C GLU A 130 -23.40 -19.89 13.46
N ARG A 131 -24.19 -18.94 12.96
CA ARG A 131 -25.60 -18.81 13.34
C ARG A 131 -26.42 -20.04 12.96
N LYS A 132 -26.21 -20.60 11.76
CA LYS A 132 -26.89 -21.83 11.32
C LYS A 132 -26.54 -23.01 12.21
N GLU A 133 -25.26 -23.20 12.51
CA GLU A 133 -24.79 -24.28 13.40
C GLU A 133 -25.41 -24.14 14.80
N ALA A 134 -25.46 -22.93 15.36
CA ALA A 134 -26.09 -22.68 16.66
C ALA A 134 -27.60 -22.98 16.67
N VAL A 135 -28.33 -22.61 15.60
CA VAL A 135 -29.75 -22.93 15.45
C VAL A 135 -29.94 -24.45 15.30
N GLN A 136 -29.09 -25.11 14.52
CA GLN A 136 -29.13 -26.56 14.32
C GLN A 136 -28.88 -27.33 15.63
N ASP A 137 -27.92 -26.89 16.44
CA ASP A 137 -27.65 -27.46 17.75
C ASP A 137 -28.82 -27.26 18.72
N ARG A 138 -29.47 -26.10 18.65
CA ARG A 138 -30.68 -25.83 19.44
C ARG A 138 -31.85 -26.73 19.02
N ILE A 139 -32.01 -26.97 17.72
CA ILE A 139 -32.98 -27.95 17.18
C ILE A 139 -32.64 -29.35 17.70
N ASN A 140 -31.39 -29.78 17.61
CA ASN A 140 -30.93 -31.10 18.06
C ASN A 140 -31.17 -31.29 19.58
N HIS A 141 -30.89 -30.26 20.37
CA HIS A 141 -31.14 -30.26 21.81
C HIS A 141 -32.65 -30.32 22.13
N LEU A 142 -33.48 -29.53 21.43
CA LEU A 142 -34.93 -29.54 21.61
C LEU A 142 -35.57 -30.86 21.17
N LYS A 143 -35.08 -31.48 20.09
CA LYS A 143 -35.52 -32.82 19.64
C LYS A 143 -35.28 -33.89 20.71
N LYS A 144 -34.14 -33.81 21.42
CA LYS A 144 -33.80 -34.73 22.52
C LYS A 144 -34.57 -34.45 23.81
N SER A 145 -34.76 -33.19 24.17
CA SER A 145 -35.35 -32.77 25.45
C SER A 145 -36.87 -32.63 25.42
N ASN A 146 -37.44 -32.04 24.36
CA ASN A 146 -38.88 -31.82 24.21
C ASN A 146 -39.32 -31.92 22.73
N PRO A 147 -39.52 -33.16 22.22
CA PRO A 147 -39.77 -33.42 20.81
C PRO A 147 -41.11 -32.90 20.27
N LYS A 148 -42.06 -32.49 21.13
CA LYS A 148 -43.37 -31.94 20.71
C LYS A 148 -43.41 -30.41 20.70
N SER A 149 -42.27 -29.74 20.94
CA SER A 149 -42.23 -28.28 20.99
C SER A 149 -42.46 -27.67 19.60
N SER A 150 -43.39 -26.70 19.50
CA SER A 150 -43.63 -25.91 18.28
C SER A 150 -42.40 -25.08 17.85
N LYS A 151 -41.49 -24.79 18.79
CA LYS A 151 -40.23 -24.07 18.53
C LYS A 151 -39.31 -24.81 17.57
N ILE A 152 -39.43 -26.14 17.47
CA ILE A 152 -38.66 -26.93 16.50
C ILE A 152 -39.03 -26.54 15.07
N GLN A 153 -40.34 -26.43 14.78
CA GLN A 153 -40.82 -26.03 13.45
C GLN A 153 -40.48 -24.57 13.13
N GLU A 154 -40.48 -23.69 14.13
CA GLU A 154 -40.06 -22.29 13.97
C GLU A 154 -38.58 -22.19 13.58
N PHE A 155 -37.69 -22.90 14.27
CA PHE A 155 -36.25 -22.91 13.97
C PHE A 155 -35.91 -23.62 12.66
N GLU A 156 -36.61 -24.70 12.30
CA GLU A 156 -36.44 -25.35 10.99
C GLU A 156 -36.81 -24.39 9.84
N LYS A 157 -37.90 -23.64 10.00
CA LYS A 157 -38.32 -22.63 9.03
C LYS A 157 -37.34 -21.44 8.94
N GLU A 158 -36.72 -21.05 10.05
CA GLU A 158 -35.65 -20.03 10.05
C GLU A 158 -34.41 -20.51 9.31
N LEU A 159 -34.03 -21.78 9.50
CA LEU A 159 -32.89 -22.39 8.82
C LEU A 159 -33.12 -22.48 7.31
N GLU A 160 -34.30 -22.93 6.87
CA GLU A 160 -34.67 -23.01 5.45
C GLU A 160 -34.66 -21.66 4.74
N LYS A 161 -34.99 -20.58 5.45
CA LYS A 161 -34.94 -19.21 4.91
C LYS A 161 -33.52 -18.67 4.75
N THR A 162 -32.55 -19.28 5.41
CA THR A 162 -31.16 -18.80 5.40
C THR A 162 -30.44 -19.43 4.20
N GLU A 163 -30.45 -18.75 3.06
CA GLU A 163 -29.69 -19.17 1.87
C GLU A 163 -28.19 -18.91 2.04
N GLU A 164 -27.35 -19.77 1.46
CA GLU A 164 -25.90 -19.55 1.41
C GLU A 164 -25.52 -18.97 0.07
N GLU A 165 -24.93 -17.77 0.07
CA GLU A 165 -24.32 -17.20 -1.12
C GLU A 165 -22.96 -17.89 -1.38
N ASP A 166 -22.78 -18.42 -2.59
CA ASP A 166 -21.46 -18.85 -3.04
C ASP A 166 -20.59 -17.64 -3.38
N ILE A 167 -19.64 -17.33 -2.48
CA ILE A 167 -18.71 -16.21 -2.64
C ILE A 167 -17.49 -16.55 -3.52
N THR A 168 -17.42 -17.75 -4.11
CA THR A 168 -16.24 -18.22 -4.85
C THR A 168 -15.94 -17.36 -6.07
N ASP A 169 -16.96 -17.05 -6.88
CA ASP A 169 -16.77 -16.24 -8.09
C ASP A 169 -16.47 -14.78 -7.74
N TYR A 170 -17.15 -14.24 -6.72
CA TYR A 170 -16.80 -12.94 -6.15
C TYR A 170 -15.33 -12.85 -5.71
N LYS A 171 -14.81 -13.87 -5.00
CA LYS A 171 -13.40 -13.92 -4.60
C LYS A 171 -12.47 -13.91 -5.82
N LYS A 172 -12.76 -14.69 -6.86
CA LYS A 172 -11.93 -14.72 -8.08
C LYS A 172 -11.88 -13.36 -8.77
N GLU A 173 -13.02 -12.70 -8.91
CA GLU A 173 -13.12 -11.38 -9.52
C GLU A 173 -12.37 -10.32 -8.72
N MET A 174 -12.58 -10.27 -7.40
CA MET A 174 -11.94 -9.29 -6.53
C MET A 174 -10.43 -9.51 -6.41
N ILE A 175 -9.94 -10.75 -6.39
CA ILE A 175 -8.50 -11.05 -6.40
C ILE A 175 -7.88 -10.57 -7.71
N LYS A 176 -8.51 -10.91 -8.84
CA LYS A 176 -8.03 -10.49 -10.17
C LYS A 176 -7.93 -8.97 -10.24
N GLU A 177 -8.99 -8.28 -9.80
CA GLU A 177 -9.07 -6.83 -9.74
C GLU A 177 -7.98 -6.22 -8.87
N ALA A 178 -7.85 -6.69 -7.62
CA ALA A 178 -6.86 -6.20 -6.67
C ALA A 178 -5.43 -6.33 -7.23
N PHE A 179 -5.08 -7.49 -7.77
CA PHE A 179 -3.75 -7.69 -8.33
C PHE A 179 -3.53 -6.91 -9.62
N TYR A 180 -4.56 -6.67 -10.44
CA TYR A 180 -4.43 -5.76 -11.57
C TYR A 180 -4.12 -4.34 -11.12
N MET A 181 -4.79 -3.82 -10.07
CA MET A 181 -4.45 -2.51 -9.50
C MET A 181 -3.01 -2.46 -9.00
N LYS A 182 -2.58 -3.44 -8.19
CA LYS A 182 -1.22 -3.50 -7.63
C LYS A 182 -0.15 -3.57 -8.74
N LEU A 183 -0.36 -4.43 -9.73
CA LEU A 183 0.61 -4.64 -10.81
C LEU A 183 0.66 -3.46 -11.78
N ASN A 184 -0.49 -2.87 -12.14
CA ASN A 184 -0.55 -1.67 -12.97
C ASN A 184 0.20 -0.50 -12.29
N ALA A 185 -0.04 -0.30 -11.00
CA ALA A 185 0.63 0.76 -10.23
C ALA A 185 2.14 0.50 -10.09
N LEU A 186 2.55 -0.75 -9.86
CA LEU A 186 3.96 -1.13 -9.78
C LEU A 186 4.67 -0.93 -11.12
N GLN A 187 4.03 -1.31 -12.23
CA GLN A 187 4.58 -1.11 -13.57
C GLN A 187 4.80 0.37 -13.86
N GLU A 188 3.77 1.21 -13.62
CA GLU A 188 3.89 2.66 -13.80
C GLU A 188 5.03 3.25 -12.97
N TYR A 189 5.09 2.90 -11.69
CA TYR A 189 6.14 3.37 -10.80
C TYR A 189 7.53 2.96 -11.30
N ALA A 190 7.72 1.68 -11.67
CA ALA A 190 9.01 1.16 -12.11
C ALA A 190 9.47 1.78 -13.46
N GLU A 191 8.56 1.94 -14.42
CA GLU A 191 8.90 2.52 -15.72
C GLU A 191 9.22 4.01 -15.60
N LYS A 192 8.44 4.77 -14.82
CA LYS A 192 8.75 6.19 -14.55
C LYS A 192 10.08 6.35 -13.81
N LEU A 193 10.40 5.47 -12.86
CA LEU A 193 11.71 5.45 -12.22
C LEU A 193 12.85 5.13 -13.20
N THR A 194 12.61 4.27 -14.17
CA THR A 194 13.60 3.94 -15.20
C THR A 194 13.94 5.17 -16.04
N ILE A 195 12.91 5.93 -16.42
CA ILE A 195 13.06 7.22 -17.13
C ILE A 195 13.82 8.21 -16.26
N LEU A 196 13.42 8.38 -15.00
CA LEU A 196 14.07 9.25 -14.03
C LEU A 196 15.56 8.91 -13.86
N ALA A 197 15.90 7.64 -13.65
CA ALA A 197 17.28 7.19 -13.50
C ALA A 197 18.12 7.37 -14.76
N LYS A 198 17.51 7.28 -15.95
CA LYS A 198 18.20 7.55 -17.22
C LYS A 198 18.60 9.02 -17.30
N PHE A 199 17.64 9.93 -17.15
CA PHE A 199 17.91 11.36 -17.21
C PHE A 199 18.81 11.84 -16.07
N GLY A 200 18.68 11.30 -14.87
CA GLY A 200 19.57 11.63 -13.75
C GLY A 200 21.04 11.31 -14.03
N LYS A 201 21.34 10.24 -14.80
CA LYS A 201 22.71 9.96 -15.24
C LYS A 201 23.19 10.99 -16.26
N GLU A 202 22.35 11.29 -17.25
CA GLU A 202 22.66 12.30 -18.28
C GLU A 202 22.90 13.70 -17.66
N MET A 203 22.20 14.04 -16.57
CA MET A 203 22.45 15.29 -15.82
C MET A 203 23.79 15.28 -15.08
N VAL A 204 24.20 14.13 -14.54
CA VAL A 204 25.49 14.00 -13.85
C VAL A 204 26.64 14.13 -14.85
N ASP A 205 26.50 13.57 -16.05
CA ASP A 205 27.51 13.65 -17.12
C ASP A 205 27.81 15.10 -17.55
N ILE A 206 26.89 16.06 -17.30
CA ILE A 206 27.12 17.49 -17.57
C ILE A 206 28.22 18.09 -16.68
N LEU A 207 28.50 17.52 -15.51
CA LEU A 207 29.58 18.00 -14.64
C LEU A 207 30.96 17.87 -15.30
N ASP A 208 31.13 16.93 -16.23
CA ASP A 208 32.38 16.76 -16.98
C ASP A 208 32.50 17.77 -18.15
N GLU A 209 31.39 18.40 -18.57
CA GLU A 209 31.30 19.32 -19.72
C GLU A 209 30.55 20.63 -19.37
N PRO A 210 31.12 21.49 -18.49
CA PRO A 210 30.41 22.63 -17.88
C PRO A 210 30.00 23.77 -18.85
N LYS A 211 30.33 23.66 -20.15
CA LYS A 211 30.00 24.67 -21.16
C LYS A 211 28.58 24.53 -21.73
N GLU A 212 27.83 23.50 -21.35
CA GLU A 212 26.52 23.19 -21.92
C GLU A 212 25.35 23.47 -20.96
N LYS A 213 25.36 24.62 -20.27
CA LYS A 213 24.30 24.99 -19.29
C LYS A 213 22.87 24.92 -19.84
N ASN A 214 22.66 25.35 -21.09
CA ASN A 214 21.35 25.25 -21.77
C ASN A 214 20.89 23.79 -21.98
N LYS A 215 21.82 22.83 -22.04
CA LYS A 215 21.51 21.41 -22.23
C LYS A 215 20.90 20.81 -20.97
N LEU A 216 21.32 21.25 -19.77
CA LEU A 216 20.76 20.76 -18.51
C LEU A 216 19.27 21.09 -18.40
N GLU A 217 18.88 22.32 -18.72
CA GLU A 217 17.48 22.74 -18.71
C GLU A 217 16.63 21.93 -19.71
N ILE A 218 17.17 21.66 -20.89
CA ILE A 218 16.51 20.84 -21.91
C ILE A 218 16.34 19.40 -21.41
N ILE A 219 17.39 18.79 -20.85
CA ILE A 219 17.33 17.43 -20.28
C ILE A 219 16.29 17.36 -19.16
N MET A 220 16.25 18.35 -18.28
CA MET A 220 15.27 18.39 -17.20
C MET A 220 13.84 18.52 -17.74
N MET A 221 13.63 19.39 -18.72
CA MET A 221 12.32 19.55 -19.35
C MET A 221 11.87 18.24 -20.05
N ASP A 222 12.77 17.61 -20.81
CA ASP A 222 12.50 16.34 -21.48
C ASP A 222 12.24 15.21 -20.47
N ALA A 223 12.91 15.22 -19.32
CA ALA A 223 12.69 14.27 -18.24
C ALA A 223 11.26 14.40 -17.67
N LEU A 224 10.86 15.62 -17.32
CA LEU A 224 9.52 15.87 -16.77
C LEU A 224 8.42 15.53 -17.79
N LEU A 225 8.60 15.95 -19.05
CA LEU A 225 7.65 15.63 -20.12
C LEU A 225 7.56 14.12 -20.37
N SER A 226 8.68 13.40 -20.30
CA SER A 226 8.69 11.94 -20.47
C SER A 226 8.03 11.22 -19.30
N ILE A 227 8.21 11.70 -18.06
CA ILE A 227 7.59 11.13 -16.86
C ILE A 227 6.08 11.40 -16.85
N ASP A 228 5.66 12.63 -17.11
CA ASP A 228 4.23 13.02 -17.08
C ASP A 228 3.47 12.54 -18.32
N GLY A 229 4.16 12.46 -19.46
CA GLY A 229 3.67 11.93 -20.72
C GLY A 229 3.66 10.40 -20.78
N TRP A 230 4.21 9.71 -19.77
CA TRP A 230 4.22 8.25 -19.73
C TRP A 230 2.79 7.69 -19.78
N ARG A 231 2.62 6.66 -20.60
CA ARG A 231 1.39 5.90 -20.78
C ARG A 231 1.78 4.44 -21.01
N SER A 232 1.08 3.53 -20.36
CA SER A 232 1.15 2.09 -20.65
C SER A 232 -0.25 1.53 -20.76
N GLU A 233 -0.38 0.35 -21.37
CA GLU A 233 -1.62 -0.42 -21.40
C GLU A 233 -1.95 -0.91 -19.99
N ARG A 234 -2.61 -0.06 -19.20
CA ARG A 234 -3.20 -0.48 -17.92
C ARG A 234 -4.26 -1.55 -18.22
N ARG A 235 -4.16 -2.70 -17.54
CA ARG A 235 -5.24 -3.70 -17.62
C ARG A 235 -6.52 -3.10 -17.03
N PRO A 236 -7.69 -3.25 -17.68
CA PRO A 236 -8.92 -2.65 -17.23
C PRO A 236 -9.31 -3.22 -15.85
N THR A 237 -9.67 -2.31 -14.96
CA THR A 237 -10.14 -2.55 -13.60
C THR A 237 -11.61 -2.12 -13.50
N LEU A 238 -12.44 -2.92 -12.83
CA LEU A 238 -13.89 -2.73 -12.65
C LEU A 238 -14.24 -1.43 -11.92
N LEU A 239 -13.35 -0.94 -11.04
CA LEU A 239 -13.53 0.37 -10.41
C LEU A 239 -12.86 1.46 -11.26
N PRO A 240 -13.63 2.39 -11.86
CA PRO A 240 -13.06 3.67 -12.24
C PRO A 240 -12.65 4.40 -10.95
N PHE A 241 -11.51 5.08 -10.99
CA PHE A 241 -11.02 5.90 -9.90
C PHE A 241 -12.02 7.05 -9.64
N ASP A 242 -12.97 6.88 -8.71
CA ASP A 242 -13.88 7.95 -8.29
C ASP A 242 -13.39 8.54 -6.96
N GLU A 243 -12.77 9.73 -7.03
CA GLU A 243 -12.26 10.48 -5.86
C GLU A 243 -13.34 10.73 -4.80
N LYS A 244 -14.62 10.70 -5.16
CA LYS A 244 -15.73 10.94 -4.23
C LYS A 244 -15.95 9.80 -3.23
N ASP A 245 -15.64 8.57 -3.62
CA ASP A 245 -15.63 7.41 -2.71
C ASP A 245 -14.35 7.36 -1.85
N ALA A 246 -13.36 8.19 -2.15
CA ALA A 246 -12.20 8.38 -1.27
C ALA A 246 -12.56 9.33 -0.10
N ILE A 247 -13.32 10.40 -0.33
CA ILE A 247 -13.65 11.44 0.66
C ILE A 247 -14.70 10.97 1.69
N SER A 248 -15.63 10.08 1.32
CA SER A 248 -16.61 9.51 2.26
C SER A 248 -16.00 8.47 3.22
N LEU A 249 -14.79 8.00 2.98
CA LEU A 249 -14.16 6.91 3.72
C LEU A 249 -12.85 7.32 4.42
N THR A 250 -12.50 8.61 4.41
CA THR A 250 -11.38 9.17 5.20
C THR A 250 -11.65 9.21 6.70
N GLU A 251 -12.91 9.07 7.15
CA GLU A 251 -13.29 9.21 8.57
C GLU A 251 -13.41 7.88 9.34
N SER A 252 -13.27 6.71 8.70
CA SER A 252 -13.49 5.41 9.36
C SER A 252 -12.32 4.43 9.29
N ASP A 253 -11.07 4.92 9.24
CA ASP A 253 -9.92 4.15 9.74
C ASP A 253 -9.99 4.07 11.28
N ILE A 254 -11.06 3.47 11.84
CA ILE A 254 -11.23 3.21 13.28
C ILE A 254 -10.27 2.09 13.79
N ASP A 255 -9.43 1.52 12.93
CA ASP A 255 -8.41 0.53 13.34
C ASP A 255 -7.12 1.15 13.91
N GLU A 256 -7.11 2.45 14.25
CA GLU A 256 -6.03 3.09 14.99
C GLU A 256 -5.94 2.62 16.46
N HIS A 257 -6.92 1.84 16.95
CA HIS A 257 -7.03 1.41 18.35
C HIS A 257 -6.55 -0.02 18.70
N LEU A 258 -5.80 -0.70 17.83
CA LEU A 258 -5.11 -1.96 18.20
C LEU A 258 -3.60 -1.80 18.37
N ALA A 259 -3.19 -0.63 18.87
CA ALA A 259 -1.89 -0.43 19.51
C ALA A 259 -2.03 -0.63 21.02
N LEU A 260 -1.96 -1.91 21.45
CA LEU A 260 -1.45 -2.33 22.76
C LEU A 260 -0.49 -3.50 22.53
#